data_AF-A0A9W8DJK2-F1
#
_entry.id   AF-A0A9W8DJK2-F1
#
_cell.length_a   1.000
_cell.length_b   1.000
_cell.length_c   1.000
_cell.angle_alpha   90.00
_cell.angle_beta   90.00
_cell.angle_gamma   90.00
#
_symmetry.space_group_name_H-M   'P 1'
#
loop_
_entity.id
_entity.type
_entity.pdbx_description
1 polymer ?
#
loop_
_entity_poly.entity_id
_entity_poly.type
_entity_poly.pdbx_seq_one_letter_code
_entity_poly.pdbx_strand_id
1 'polypeptide(L)'
;MAVLPDKMDKISIKADAKTFMTFTNVVLPAARSTICKVFGDEPVDGSRFVSVFNQLMRNSLDCESVIVNITDCVSSCVGTLRCPGLTNLELNVMVDFNTMNAIIANHPRLIKLWLTASSKGWSEKEDESRQSIAPLNTSIREVRIDDYTARNPSSLQTTVLKYLMLRLPALHRVYGLAVDSSRLQQFVSKHLPEYPQLANIRFESESG
;
A
#
# COMPACT_ATOMS: atom_id res chain seq x y z
N MET A 1 -20.03 -11.65 -29.78
CA MET A 1 -19.31 -10.78 -28.82
C MET A 1 -20.17 -10.64 -27.60
N ALA A 2 -19.67 -11.01 -26.42
CA ALA A 2 -20.33 -10.64 -25.17
C ALA A 2 -20.09 -9.14 -24.95
N VAL A 3 -21.17 -8.36 -24.88
CA VAL A 3 -21.10 -6.94 -24.53
C VAL A 3 -21.28 -6.86 -23.03
N LEU A 4 -20.27 -6.37 -22.32
CA LEU A 4 -20.40 -6.10 -20.88
C LEU A 4 -21.35 -4.91 -20.70
N PRO A 5 -22.22 -4.93 -19.68
CA PRO A 5 -23.04 -3.77 -19.34
C PRO A 5 -22.17 -2.55 -19.04
N ASP A 6 -22.66 -1.36 -19.38
CA ASP A 6 -21.93 -0.09 -19.21
C ASP A 6 -21.58 0.21 -17.74
N LYS A 7 -22.37 -0.33 -16.81
CA LYS A 7 -22.15 -0.23 -15.36
C LYS A 7 -22.42 -1.57 -14.68
N MET A 8 -21.58 -1.90 -13.71
CA MET A 8 -21.72 -3.08 -12.85
C MET A 8 -21.78 -2.70 -11.37
N ASP A 9 -22.39 -3.54 -10.55
CA ASP A 9 -22.29 -3.39 -9.09
C ASP A 9 -20.90 -3.82 -8.59
N LYS A 10 -20.40 -4.96 -9.08
CA LYS A 10 -19.13 -5.52 -8.63
C LYS A 10 -18.36 -6.21 -9.75
N ILE A 11 -17.06 -5.94 -9.82
CA ILE A 11 -16.10 -6.68 -10.63
C ILE A 11 -15.11 -7.38 -9.71
N SER A 12 -14.86 -8.67 -9.97
CA SER A 12 -13.87 -9.46 -9.24
C SER A 12 -12.93 -10.14 -10.21
N ILE A 13 -11.66 -9.74 -10.20
CA ILE A 13 -10.58 -10.36 -10.94
C ILE A 13 -9.74 -11.16 -9.96
N LYS A 14 -9.59 -12.45 -10.22
CA LYS A 14 -8.68 -13.34 -9.53
C LYS A 14 -7.90 -14.11 -10.59
N ALA A 15 -6.62 -13.82 -10.73
CA ALA A 15 -5.77 -14.41 -11.76
C ALA A 15 -4.35 -14.60 -11.23
N ASP A 16 -3.66 -15.63 -11.73
CA ASP A 16 -2.21 -15.66 -11.58
C ASP A 16 -1.56 -14.57 -12.45
N ALA A 17 -0.30 -14.22 -12.16
CA ALA A 17 0.40 -13.14 -12.84
C ALA A 17 0.53 -13.37 -14.36
N LYS A 18 0.70 -14.62 -14.82
CA LYS A 18 0.79 -14.92 -16.27
C LYS A 18 -0.56 -14.71 -16.94
N THR A 19 -1.63 -15.21 -16.34
CA THR A 19 -3.00 -15.02 -16.83
C THR A 19 -3.39 -13.54 -16.83
N PHE A 20 -3.05 -12.80 -15.76
CA PHE A 20 -3.33 -11.36 -15.69
C PHE A 20 -2.72 -10.60 -16.88
N MET A 21 -1.50 -10.98 -17.28
CA MET A 21 -0.77 -10.39 -18.41
C MET A 21 -1.38 -10.67 -19.79
N THR A 22 -2.40 -11.53 -19.85
CA THR A 22 -3.19 -11.79 -21.07
C THR A 22 -4.37 -10.85 -21.23
N PHE A 23 -4.74 -10.08 -20.20
CA PHE A 23 -5.82 -9.08 -20.26
C PHE A 23 -5.44 -7.80 -21.04
N THR A 24 -4.60 -7.95 -22.06
CA THR A 24 -4.27 -6.85 -22.97
C THR A 24 -5.52 -6.42 -23.72
N ASN A 25 -5.67 -5.11 -23.96
CA ASN A 25 -6.83 -4.56 -24.68
C ASN A 25 -8.19 -4.74 -23.98
N VAL A 26 -8.19 -5.18 -22.72
CA VAL A 26 -9.39 -5.26 -21.89
C VAL A 26 -9.55 -3.97 -21.10
N VAL A 27 -10.71 -3.36 -21.18
CA VAL A 27 -11.11 -2.23 -20.34
C VAL A 27 -12.33 -2.65 -19.54
N LEU A 28 -12.26 -2.54 -18.22
CA LEU A 28 -13.39 -2.87 -17.36
C LEU A 28 -14.47 -1.79 -17.46
N PRO A 29 -15.76 -2.16 -17.48
CA PRO A 29 -16.83 -1.19 -17.35
C PRO A 29 -16.74 -0.50 -15.98
N ALA A 30 -17.42 0.63 -15.83
CA ALA A 30 -17.52 1.29 -14.55
C ALA A 30 -18.21 0.36 -13.53
N ALA A 31 -17.67 0.27 -12.32
CA ALA A 31 -18.26 -0.56 -11.27
C ALA A 31 -18.34 0.20 -9.96
N ARG A 32 -19.36 -0.10 -9.14
CA ARG A 32 -19.42 0.43 -7.77
C ARG A 32 -18.26 -0.11 -6.91
N SER A 33 -17.89 -1.37 -7.09
CA SER A 33 -16.75 -2.00 -6.41
C SER A 33 -15.92 -2.88 -7.33
N THR A 34 -14.59 -2.77 -7.25
CA THR A 34 -13.66 -3.61 -8.00
C THR A 34 -12.69 -4.29 -7.05
N ILE A 35 -12.57 -5.61 -7.14
CA ILE A 35 -11.58 -6.38 -6.39
C ILE A 35 -10.65 -7.05 -7.40
N CYS A 36 -9.36 -6.80 -7.30
CA CYS A 36 -8.35 -7.37 -8.16
C CYS A 36 -7.29 -8.08 -7.31
N LYS A 37 -7.26 -9.41 -7.39
CA LYS A 37 -6.27 -10.25 -6.71
C LYS A 37 -5.39 -10.90 -7.77
N VAL A 38 -4.11 -10.55 -7.74
CA VAL A 38 -3.07 -11.12 -8.58
C VAL A 38 -2.06 -11.84 -7.69
N PHE A 39 -1.81 -13.10 -7.98
CA PHE A 39 -0.84 -13.92 -7.26
C PHE A 39 0.13 -14.56 -8.25
N GLY A 40 1.33 -14.93 -7.82
CA GLY A 40 2.24 -15.67 -8.67
C GLY A 40 3.58 -15.88 -8.01
N ASP A 41 4.17 -17.05 -8.26
CA ASP A 41 5.44 -17.46 -7.66
C ASP A 41 6.63 -17.12 -8.56
N GLU A 42 6.35 -16.67 -9.79
CA GLU A 42 7.36 -16.29 -10.77
C GLU A 42 7.32 -14.77 -11.01
N PRO A 43 8.49 -14.11 -11.09
CA PRO A 43 8.57 -12.71 -11.44
C PRO A 43 8.08 -12.51 -12.88
N VAL A 44 7.21 -11.51 -13.08
CA VAL A 44 6.77 -11.08 -14.41
C VAL A 44 7.39 -9.73 -14.77
N ASP A 45 7.36 -9.38 -16.06
CA ASP A 45 7.79 -8.06 -16.53
C ASP A 45 6.90 -6.98 -15.87
N GLY A 46 7.49 -6.23 -14.94
CA GLY A 46 6.79 -5.21 -14.17
C GLY A 46 6.27 -4.05 -15.01
N SER A 47 6.94 -3.71 -16.11
CA SER A 47 6.50 -2.62 -17.00
C SER A 47 5.22 -3.01 -17.74
N ARG A 48 5.20 -4.24 -18.27
CA ARG A 48 4.02 -4.80 -18.93
C ARG A 48 2.89 -5.05 -17.93
N PHE A 49 3.21 -5.49 -16.71
CA PHE A 49 2.21 -5.66 -15.65
C PHE A 49 1.50 -4.34 -15.32
N VAL A 50 2.27 -3.28 -15.06
CA VAL A 50 1.69 -1.96 -14.77
C VAL A 50 0.87 -1.44 -15.95
N SER A 51 1.33 -1.67 -17.19
CA SER A 51 0.57 -1.29 -18.38
C SER A 51 -0.81 -1.95 -18.42
N VAL A 52 -0.86 -3.27 -18.24
CA VAL A 52 -2.13 -4.04 -18.21
C VAL A 52 -3.01 -3.60 -17.03
N PHE A 53 -2.42 -3.44 -15.84
CA PHE A 53 -3.16 -3.00 -14.66
C PHE A 53 -3.78 -1.60 -14.85
N ASN A 54 -2.99 -0.63 -15.29
CA ASN A 54 -3.45 0.74 -15.49
C ASN A 54 -4.53 0.82 -16.58
N GLN A 55 -4.43 -0.02 -17.61
CA GLN A 55 -5.45 -0.16 -18.64
C GLN A 55 -6.78 -0.69 -18.06
N LEU A 56 -6.72 -1.78 -17.28
CA LEU A 56 -7.90 -2.37 -16.64
C LEU A 56 -8.58 -1.41 -15.67
N MET A 57 -7.79 -0.66 -14.90
CA MET A 57 -8.27 0.23 -13.83
C MET A 57 -8.61 1.65 -14.29
N ARG A 58 -8.57 1.94 -15.59
CA ARG A 58 -8.78 3.29 -16.12
C ARG A 58 -10.12 3.92 -15.69
N ASN A 59 -11.18 3.10 -15.60
CA ASN A 59 -12.52 3.55 -15.21
C ASN A 59 -12.80 3.45 -13.70
N SER A 60 -11.76 3.28 -12.88
CA SER A 60 -11.91 3.08 -11.43
C SER A 60 -12.27 4.34 -10.64
N LEU A 61 -12.23 5.53 -11.24
CA LEU A 61 -12.50 6.79 -10.53
C LEU A 61 -13.90 6.79 -9.88
N ASP A 62 -14.88 6.22 -10.57
CA ASP A 62 -16.26 6.12 -10.12
C ASP A 62 -16.52 4.95 -9.16
N CYS A 63 -15.48 4.15 -8.85
CA CYS A 63 -15.59 3.11 -7.84
C CYS A 63 -15.67 3.73 -6.44
N GLU A 64 -16.56 3.19 -5.62
CA GLU A 64 -16.60 3.46 -4.19
C GLU A 64 -15.42 2.79 -3.48
N SER A 65 -15.03 1.60 -3.95
CA SER A 65 -13.93 0.82 -3.38
C SER A 65 -13.19 0.05 -4.48
N VAL A 66 -11.87 0.16 -4.47
CA VAL A 66 -10.98 -0.74 -5.20
C VAL A 66 -10.01 -1.40 -4.24
N ILE A 67 -9.97 -2.73 -4.27
CA ILE A 67 -9.09 -3.56 -3.45
C ILE A 67 -8.12 -4.28 -4.39
N VAL A 68 -6.82 -4.03 -4.20
CA VAL A 68 -5.76 -4.68 -4.99
C VAL A 68 -4.89 -5.49 -4.06
N ASN A 69 -4.71 -6.77 -4.37
CA ASN A 69 -3.77 -7.65 -3.71
C ASN A 69 -2.79 -8.19 -4.76
N ILE A 70 -1.49 -7.90 -4.62
CA ILE A 70 -0.42 -8.37 -5.50
C ILE A 70 0.64 -9.09 -4.66
N THR A 71 0.92 -10.35 -4.99
CA THR A 71 1.87 -11.19 -4.24
C THR A 71 2.98 -11.71 -5.15
N ASP A 72 4.23 -11.56 -4.71
CA ASP A 72 5.47 -12.23 -5.18
C ASP A 72 5.85 -12.15 -6.68
N CYS A 73 5.18 -11.32 -7.48
CA CYS A 73 5.37 -11.32 -8.94
C CYS A 73 5.92 -10.01 -9.56
N VAL A 74 5.93 -8.86 -8.85
CA VAL A 74 6.31 -7.55 -9.45
C VAL A 74 7.00 -6.63 -8.43
N SER A 75 8.29 -6.35 -8.61
CA SER A 75 9.06 -5.52 -7.64
C SER A 75 9.41 -4.11 -8.12
N SER A 76 9.67 -3.89 -9.41
CA SER A 76 10.36 -2.66 -9.88
C SER A 76 9.46 -1.52 -10.37
N CYS A 77 8.15 -1.73 -10.51
CA CYS A 77 7.25 -0.74 -11.13
C CYS A 77 5.95 -0.47 -10.36
N VAL A 78 5.72 -1.10 -9.21
CA VAL A 78 4.43 -0.93 -8.49
C VAL A 78 4.16 0.52 -8.03
N GLY A 79 5.19 1.36 -7.92
CA GLY A 79 5.06 2.79 -7.65
C GLY A 79 4.36 3.59 -8.75
N THR A 80 4.29 3.04 -9.98
CA THR A 80 3.66 3.69 -11.14
C THR A 80 2.26 3.14 -11.44
N LEU A 81 1.71 2.31 -10.55
CA LEU A 81 0.29 1.95 -10.60
C LEU A 81 -0.57 3.23 -10.54
N ARG A 82 -1.63 3.24 -11.34
CA ARG A 82 -2.59 4.33 -11.47
C ARG A 82 -3.98 3.76 -11.32
N CYS A 83 -4.55 3.94 -10.15
CA CYS A 83 -5.94 3.59 -9.86
C CYS A 83 -6.59 4.73 -9.05
N PRO A 84 -7.18 5.74 -9.70
CA PRO A 84 -7.70 6.92 -9.02
C PRO A 84 -8.75 6.62 -7.93
N GLY A 85 -9.50 5.54 -8.05
CA GLY A 85 -10.47 5.07 -7.05
C GLY A 85 -9.91 4.09 -6.01
N LEU A 86 -8.59 3.90 -5.94
CA LEU A 86 -7.98 2.95 -5.00
C LEU A 86 -8.22 3.36 -3.55
N THR A 87 -8.90 2.49 -2.80
CA THR A 87 -9.19 2.67 -1.38
C THR A 87 -8.40 1.70 -0.50
N ASN A 88 -8.11 0.49 -1.00
CA ASN A 88 -7.37 -0.52 -0.26
C ASN A 88 -6.29 -1.11 -1.16
N LEU A 89 -5.06 -1.12 -0.66
CA LEU A 89 -3.92 -1.69 -1.36
C LEU A 89 -3.18 -2.63 -0.43
N GLU A 90 -3.00 -3.86 -0.90
CA GLU A 90 -2.17 -4.87 -0.29
C GLU A 90 -1.13 -5.31 -1.32
N LEU A 91 0.14 -5.04 -1.02
CA LEU A 91 1.26 -5.47 -1.83
C LEU A 91 2.16 -6.35 -0.98
N ASN A 92 2.06 -7.65 -1.20
CA ASN A 92 3.04 -8.60 -0.70
C ASN A 92 4.19 -8.75 -1.71
N VAL A 93 4.86 -7.63 -1.97
CA VAL A 93 6.08 -7.55 -2.77
C VAL A 93 7.02 -6.59 -2.05
N MET A 94 8.33 -6.79 -2.20
CA MET A 94 9.33 -5.93 -1.56
C MET A 94 9.29 -4.51 -2.14
N VAL A 95 8.83 -3.55 -1.33
CA VAL A 95 8.69 -2.13 -1.69
C VAL A 95 9.80 -1.30 -1.04
N ASP A 96 10.51 -0.49 -1.83
CA ASP A 96 11.50 0.47 -1.32
C ASP A 96 10.86 1.82 -0.92
N PHE A 97 11.63 2.67 -0.24
CA PHE A 97 11.14 3.97 0.25
C PHE A 97 10.53 4.84 -0.85
N ASN A 98 11.18 4.92 -2.01
CA ASN A 98 10.72 5.74 -3.12
C ASN A 98 9.42 5.20 -3.71
N THR A 99 9.33 3.89 -3.84
CA THR A 99 8.15 3.19 -4.36
C THR A 99 6.96 3.38 -3.42
N MET A 100 7.16 3.26 -2.10
CA MET A 100 6.11 3.53 -1.11
C MET A 100 5.60 4.98 -1.22
N ASN A 101 6.50 5.97 -1.28
CA ASN A 101 6.10 7.37 -1.41
C ASN A 101 5.37 7.65 -2.71
N ALA A 102 5.81 7.03 -3.81
CA ALA A 102 5.11 7.11 -5.08
C ALA A 102 3.69 6.52 -4.98
N ILE A 103 3.52 5.36 -4.33
CA ILE A 103 2.20 4.77 -4.08
C ILE A 103 1.31 5.77 -3.31
N ILE A 104 1.78 6.32 -2.20
CA ILE A 104 0.97 7.23 -1.38
C ILE A 104 0.60 8.50 -2.17
N ALA A 105 1.55 9.09 -2.90
CA ALA A 105 1.33 10.30 -3.69
C ALA A 105 0.34 10.09 -4.86
N ASN A 106 0.36 8.90 -5.47
CA ASN A 106 -0.47 8.61 -6.64
C ASN A 106 -1.90 8.18 -6.29
N HIS A 107 -2.19 7.89 -5.01
CA HIS A 107 -3.47 7.34 -4.55
C HIS A 107 -4.04 8.13 -3.37
N PRO A 108 -4.54 9.36 -3.57
CA PRO A 108 -5.01 10.23 -2.48
C PRO A 108 -6.25 9.69 -1.74
N ARG A 109 -7.03 8.81 -2.38
CA ARG A 109 -8.21 8.13 -1.81
C ARG A 109 -7.86 6.86 -1.04
N LEU A 110 -6.58 6.49 -0.96
CA LEU A 110 -6.16 5.27 -0.27
C LEU A 110 -6.46 5.38 1.23
N ILE A 111 -7.14 4.37 1.78
CA ILE A 111 -7.56 4.28 3.19
C ILE A 111 -6.72 3.23 3.91
N LYS A 112 -6.49 2.07 3.27
CA LYS A 112 -5.72 0.95 3.83
C LYS A 112 -4.49 0.66 2.97
N LEU A 113 -3.32 0.61 3.59
CA LEU A 113 -2.05 0.31 2.94
C LEU A 113 -1.32 -0.82 3.66
N TRP A 114 -1.21 -1.98 3.02
CA TRP A 114 -0.45 -3.12 3.49
C TRP A 114 0.70 -3.38 2.53
N LEU A 115 1.94 -3.36 3.03
CA LEU A 115 3.14 -3.48 2.19
C LEU A 115 4.17 -4.39 2.86
N THR A 116 4.93 -5.13 2.06
CA THR A 116 6.18 -5.74 2.50
C THR A 116 7.35 -4.78 2.24
N ALA A 117 8.01 -4.29 3.29
CA ALA A 117 9.09 -3.31 3.15
C ALA A 117 10.43 -3.98 2.77
N SER A 118 11.16 -3.36 1.84
CA SER A 118 12.56 -3.67 1.56
C SER A 118 13.49 -2.71 2.31
N SER A 119 14.70 -3.13 2.66
CA SER A 119 15.68 -2.26 3.33
C SER A 119 16.26 -1.17 2.41
N LYS A 120 16.00 -1.24 1.10
CA LYS A 120 16.55 -0.31 0.13
C LYS A 120 15.95 1.09 0.32
N GLY A 121 16.82 2.09 0.47
CA GLY A 121 16.39 3.49 0.64
C GLY A 121 15.89 3.85 2.04
N TRP A 122 15.97 2.92 3.00
CA TRP A 122 15.67 3.18 4.40
C TRP A 122 16.98 3.27 5.18
N SER A 123 17.24 4.42 5.81
CA SER A 123 18.40 4.59 6.67
C SER A 123 17.99 5.12 8.04
N GLU A 124 18.46 4.46 9.11
CA GLU A 124 18.18 4.87 10.50
C GLU A 124 18.82 6.22 10.85
N LYS A 125 19.87 6.64 10.13
CA LYS A 125 20.60 7.89 10.36
C LYS A 125 19.86 9.14 9.86
N GLU A 126 18.82 8.97 9.04
CA GLU A 126 18.00 10.08 8.54
C GLU A 126 16.75 10.35 9.41
N ASP A 127 16.53 9.57 10.48
CA ASP A 127 15.37 9.66 11.38
C ASP A 127 15.37 10.96 12.22
N GLU A 128 16.53 11.59 12.44
CA GLU A 128 16.66 12.82 13.25
C GLU A 128 16.64 14.11 12.43
N SER A 129 17.17 14.12 11.20
CA SER A 129 17.16 15.30 10.32
C SER A 129 15.83 15.53 9.60
N ARG A 130 14.99 14.50 9.58
CA ARG A 130 13.62 14.53 9.05
C ARG A 130 12.60 14.89 10.14
N GLN A 131 12.91 15.70 11.14
CA GLN A 131 11.93 16.05 12.20
C GLN A 131 10.99 17.20 11.84
N SER A 132 11.23 17.90 10.73
CA SER A 132 10.28 18.87 10.13
C SER A 132 9.77 18.31 8.81
N ILE A 133 8.84 17.34 8.86
CA ILE A 133 8.27 16.79 7.62
C ILE A 133 6.84 17.23 7.41
N ALA A 134 6.62 17.86 6.26
CA ALA A 134 5.28 18.20 5.81
C ALA A 134 4.40 16.92 5.72
N PRO A 135 3.14 16.99 6.17
CA PRO A 135 2.22 15.87 6.08
C PRO A 135 1.99 15.47 4.62
N LEU A 136 1.77 14.18 4.38
CA LEU A 136 1.33 13.66 3.09
C LEU A 136 -0.15 13.99 2.90
N ASN A 137 -0.50 14.46 1.70
CA ASN A 137 -1.90 14.65 1.31
C ASN A 137 -2.52 13.30 0.95
N THR A 138 -3.07 12.61 1.95
CA THR A 138 -3.62 11.27 1.79
C THR A 138 -4.70 10.98 2.82
N SER A 139 -5.57 10.02 2.48
CA SER A 139 -6.68 9.56 3.33
C SER A 139 -6.33 8.29 4.12
N ILE A 140 -5.05 7.89 4.15
CA ILE A 140 -4.63 6.62 4.77
C ILE A 140 -4.91 6.67 6.27
N ARG A 141 -5.61 5.64 6.72
CA ARG A 141 -6.12 5.46 8.09
C ARG A 141 -5.57 4.20 8.74
N GLU A 142 -5.24 3.21 7.93
CA GLU A 142 -4.78 1.90 8.36
C GLU A 142 -3.51 1.52 7.60
N VAL A 143 -2.46 1.13 8.33
CA VAL A 143 -1.18 0.70 7.75
C VAL A 143 -0.77 -0.65 8.35
N ARG A 144 -0.26 -1.53 7.49
CA ARG A 144 0.49 -2.74 7.87
C ARG A 144 1.80 -2.72 7.09
N ILE A 145 2.91 -2.93 7.79
CA ILE A 145 4.22 -3.10 7.16
C ILE A 145 4.74 -4.45 7.56
N ASP A 146 4.92 -5.35 6.61
CA ASP A 146 5.56 -6.64 6.84
C ASP A 146 7.06 -6.54 6.54
N ASP A 147 7.87 -7.37 7.21
CA ASP A 147 9.31 -7.46 6.98
C ASP A 147 9.66 -8.90 6.55
N TYR A 148 10.24 -9.05 5.37
CA TYR A 148 10.64 -10.35 4.82
C TYR A 148 11.99 -10.85 5.39
N THR A 149 12.70 -10.01 6.14
CA THR A 149 14.03 -10.35 6.66
C THR A 149 13.93 -11.18 7.94
N ALA A 150 14.07 -12.50 7.78
CA ALA A 150 14.02 -13.50 8.86
C ALA A 150 15.06 -13.30 10.00
N ARG A 151 15.98 -12.33 9.90
CA ARG A 151 17.09 -12.15 10.87
C ARG A 151 16.93 -10.96 11.82
N ASN A 152 16.08 -9.97 11.51
CA ASN A 152 15.78 -8.86 12.44
C ASN A 152 14.54 -8.07 12.00
N PRO A 153 13.34 -8.70 11.99
CA PRO A 153 12.11 -8.12 11.41
C PRO A 153 11.60 -6.84 12.08
N SER A 154 12.24 -6.35 13.14
CA SER A 154 11.72 -5.25 13.97
C SER A 154 12.30 -3.87 13.66
N SER A 155 13.54 -3.72 13.18
CA SER A 155 14.15 -2.38 13.05
C SER A 155 13.68 -1.63 11.80
N LEU A 156 13.64 -2.31 10.64
CA LEU A 156 13.14 -1.73 9.40
C LEU A 156 11.65 -1.41 9.53
N GLN A 157 10.83 -2.40 9.94
CA GLN A 157 9.40 -2.21 10.19
C GLN A 157 9.13 -1.02 11.12
N THR A 158 9.84 -0.94 12.26
CA THR A 158 9.72 0.19 13.20
C THR A 158 10.09 1.53 12.53
N THR A 159 11.16 1.56 11.74
CA THR A 159 11.59 2.79 11.04
C THR A 159 10.56 3.27 10.03
N VAL A 160 10.00 2.35 9.23
CA VAL A 160 8.92 2.68 8.27
C VAL A 160 7.69 3.19 9.00
N LEU A 161 7.29 2.52 10.08
CA LEU A 161 6.11 2.91 10.85
C LEU A 161 6.27 4.29 11.49
N LYS A 162 7.42 4.58 12.11
CA LYS A 162 7.72 5.92 12.65
C LYS A 162 7.58 7.01 11.58
N TYR A 163 8.16 6.79 10.40
CA TYR A 163 8.04 7.72 9.27
C TYR A 163 6.57 7.96 8.89
N LEU A 164 5.78 6.90 8.73
CA LEU A 164 4.38 7.00 8.36
C LEU A 164 3.54 7.67 9.45
N MET A 165 3.80 7.37 10.73
CA MET A 165 3.10 7.98 11.86
C MET A 165 3.24 9.51 11.91
N LEU A 166 4.42 10.04 11.54
CA LEU A 166 4.63 11.50 11.48
C LEU A 166 4.01 12.12 10.21
N ARG A 167 3.96 11.38 9.11
CA ARG A 167 3.56 11.89 7.78
C ARG A 167 2.07 11.73 7.47
N LEU A 168 1.37 10.82 8.14
CA LEU A 168 -0.02 10.45 7.85
C LEU A 168 -0.96 11.04 8.90
N PRO A 169 -1.53 12.24 8.70
CA PRO A 169 -2.33 12.92 9.73
C PRO A 169 -3.64 12.20 10.07
N ALA A 170 -4.17 11.39 9.15
CA ALA A 170 -5.41 10.62 9.34
C ALA A 170 -5.18 9.20 9.88
N LEU A 171 -3.92 8.81 10.13
CA LEU A 171 -3.59 7.46 10.58
C LEU A 171 -4.19 7.20 11.97
N HIS A 172 -4.91 6.08 12.10
CA HIS A 172 -5.54 5.70 13.37
C HIS A 172 -5.28 4.24 13.77
N ARG A 173 -4.84 3.39 12.84
CA ARG A 173 -4.53 1.98 13.13
C ARG A 173 -3.24 1.55 12.44
N VAL A 174 -2.41 0.86 13.21
CA VAL A 174 -1.16 0.26 12.76
C VAL A 174 -1.19 -1.23 13.11
N TYR A 175 -0.90 -2.07 12.13
CA TYR A 175 -0.91 -3.53 12.22
C TYR A 175 0.50 -4.12 12.03
N GLY A 176 0.79 -5.23 12.73
CA GLY A 176 1.98 -6.06 12.49
C GLY A 176 2.69 -6.53 13.76
N LEU A 177 3.78 -7.29 13.58
CA LEU A 177 4.50 -7.93 14.69
C LEU A 177 5.27 -6.97 15.62
N ALA A 178 5.81 -5.85 15.11
CA ALA A 178 6.54 -4.87 15.95
C ALA A 178 5.65 -3.78 16.59
N VAL A 179 4.34 -3.88 16.39
CA VAL A 179 3.34 -2.87 16.78
C VAL A 179 3.19 -2.72 18.29
N ASP A 180 3.44 -3.79 19.05
CA ASP A 180 3.49 -3.78 20.53
C ASP A 180 4.90 -3.54 21.09
N SER A 181 5.85 -3.05 20.28
CA SER A 181 7.22 -2.81 20.76
C SER A 181 7.29 -1.57 21.66
N SER A 182 8.05 -1.68 22.75
CA SER A 182 8.39 -0.55 23.63
C SER A 182 9.01 0.63 22.87
N ARG A 183 9.64 0.36 21.72
CA ARG A 183 10.24 1.37 20.84
C ARG A 183 9.21 2.30 20.20
N LEU A 184 8.09 1.77 19.70
CA LEU A 184 7.03 2.59 19.10
C LEU A 184 6.32 3.42 20.18
N GLN A 185 6.06 2.84 21.35
CA GLN A 185 5.45 3.57 22.48
C GLN A 185 6.35 4.70 23.00
N GLN A 186 7.66 4.46 23.10
CA GLN A 186 8.64 5.49 23.45
C GLN A 186 8.68 6.60 22.39
N PHE A 187 8.61 6.25 21.11
CA PHE A 187 8.55 7.20 20.01
C PHE A 187 7.29 8.08 20.07
N VAL A 188 6.11 7.49 20.29
CA VAL A 188 4.86 8.24 20.48
C VAL A 188 4.99 9.20 21.66
N SER A 189 5.43 8.70 22.82
CA SER A 189 5.58 9.52 24.02
C SER A 189 6.54 10.70 23.80
N LYS A 190 7.64 10.47 23.08
CA LYS A 190 8.64 11.50 22.76
C LYS A 190 8.09 12.59 21.84
N HIS A 191 7.27 12.23 20.86
CA HIS A 191 6.81 13.15 19.81
C HIS A 191 5.38 13.66 19.96
N LEU A 192 4.65 13.20 20.99
CA LEU A 192 3.29 13.64 21.25
C LEU A 192 3.11 15.16 21.40
N PRO A 193 4.04 15.92 22.02
CA PRO A 193 3.91 17.38 22.12
C PRO A 193 3.89 18.09 20.75
N GLU A 194 4.64 17.56 19.78
CA GLU A 194 4.77 18.12 18.43
C GLU A 194 3.73 17.54 17.47
N TYR A 195 3.29 16.31 17.70
CA TYR A 195 2.38 15.55 16.85
C TYR A 195 1.23 14.95 17.68
N PRO A 196 0.24 15.75 18.11
CA PRO A 196 -0.85 15.29 18.99
C PRO A 196 -1.71 14.17 18.39
N GLN A 197 -1.78 14.05 17.07
CA GLN A 197 -2.52 12.99 16.38
C GLN A 197 -2.01 11.58 16.74
N LEU A 198 -0.74 11.46 17.17
CA LEU A 198 -0.15 10.18 17.56
C LEU A 198 -0.90 9.52 18.74
N ALA A 199 -1.56 10.29 19.61
CA ALA A 199 -2.37 9.75 20.70
C ALA A 199 -3.58 8.93 20.24
N ASN A 200 -4.03 9.13 18.99
CA ASN A 200 -5.22 8.45 18.46
C ASN A 200 -4.86 7.14 17.73
N ILE A 201 -3.57 6.83 17.61
CA ILE A 201 -3.11 5.64 16.89
C ILE A 201 -3.30 4.41 17.78
N ARG A 202 -4.06 3.44 17.28
CA ARG A 202 -4.21 2.12 17.88
C ARG A 202 -3.20 1.17 17.25
N PHE A 203 -2.50 0.46 18.12
CA PHE A 203 -1.56 -0.59 17.78
C PHE A 203 -2.32 -1.92 17.91
N GLU A 204 -2.48 -2.65 16.80
CA GLU A 204 -3.22 -3.92 16.74
C GLU A 204 -2.29 -5.06 16.26
N SER A 205 -2.24 -6.16 17.01
CA SER A 205 -1.57 -7.39 16.56
C SER A 205 -2.45 -8.14 15.56
N GLU A 206 -1.86 -9.00 14.71
CA GLU A 206 -2.59 -9.75 13.66
C GLU A 206 -3.60 -10.78 14.19
N SER A 207 -3.78 -10.88 15.52
CA SER A 207 -4.64 -11.85 16.20
C SER A 207 -6.04 -11.28 16.50
N GLY A 208 -6.68 -10.67 15.51
CA GLY A 208 -8.06 -10.14 15.58
C GLY A 208 -9.02 -10.89 14.68
#